data_AF-A0ABD5XTP8-F1
#
_entry.id   AF-A0ABD5XTP8-F1
#
_cell.length_a   1.000
_cell.length_b   1.000
_cell.length_c   1.000
_cell.angle_alpha   90.00
_cell.angle_beta   90.00
_cell.angle_gamma   90.00
#
_symmetry.space_group_name_H-M   'P 1'
#
loop_
_entity.id
_entity.type
_entity.pdbx_description
1 polymer ?
#
loop_
_entity_poly.entity_id
_entity_poly.type
_entity_poly.pdbx_seq_one_letter_code
_entity_poly.pdbx_strand_id
1 'polypeptide(L)'
;MIPDGTYTAVVDRIEDTLATLQLEGDDDLYNLVIGEEELPEPARHADAILDVELEDEELVRADYDEAETEARRDKAQSRFDRLSERPPRDDEDSHSK
;
A
#
# COMPACT_ATOMS: atom_id res chain seq x y z
N MET A 1 7.68 -4.65 -19.35
CA MET A 1 8.61 -5.70 -18.94
C MET A 1 9.04 -5.38 -17.53
N ILE A 2 8.59 -6.20 -16.61
CA ILE A 2 9.00 -6.11 -15.21
C ILE A 2 10.31 -6.91 -15.11
N PRO A 3 11.39 -6.35 -14.56
CA PRO A 3 12.61 -7.12 -14.36
C PRO A 3 12.36 -8.28 -13.40
N ASP A 4 13.17 -9.33 -13.52
CA ASP A 4 13.18 -10.41 -12.53
C ASP A 4 13.78 -9.89 -11.22
N GLY A 5 13.22 -10.31 -10.09
CA GLY A 5 13.68 -9.89 -8.78
C GLY A 5 12.60 -9.86 -7.71
N THR A 6 12.96 -9.29 -6.57
CA THR A 6 12.08 -9.15 -5.39
C THR A 6 11.51 -7.74 -5.33
N TYR A 7 10.22 -7.65 -5.04
CA TYR A 7 9.47 -6.40 -4.96
C TYR A 7 8.59 -6.39 -3.72
N THR A 8 8.37 -5.21 -3.15
CA THR A 8 7.25 -5.00 -2.22
C THR A 8 5.99 -4.73 -3.05
N ALA A 9 5.01 -5.60 -2.94
CA ALA A 9 3.75 -5.52 -3.64
C ALA A 9 2.61 -5.05 -2.74
N VAL A 10 1.69 -4.29 -3.30
CA VAL A 10 0.47 -3.86 -2.63
C VAL A 10 -0.71 -4.29 -3.48
N VAL A 11 -1.69 -4.97 -2.88
CA VAL A 11 -2.96 -5.27 -3.56
C VAL A 11 -3.77 -3.99 -3.69
N ASP A 12 -3.83 -3.42 -4.91
CA ASP A 12 -4.66 -2.24 -5.20
C ASP A 12 -6.14 -2.61 -5.14
N ARG A 13 -6.51 -3.70 -5.84
CA ARG A 13 -7.90 -4.18 -5.92
C ARG A 13 -7.97 -5.66 -6.30
N ILE A 14 -9.13 -6.25 -6.00
CA ILE A 14 -9.52 -7.58 -6.47
C ILE A 14 -10.90 -7.48 -7.11
N GLU A 15 -11.01 -7.83 -8.39
CA GLU A 15 -12.23 -7.75 -9.19
C GLU A 15 -12.33 -8.99 -10.10
N ASP A 16 -13.52 -9.60 -10.21
CA ASP A 16 -13.77 -10.74 -11.10
C ASP A 16 -12.71 -11.86 -11.00
N THR A 17 -12.28 -12.21 -9.78
CA THR A 17 -11.22 -13.21 -9.46
C THR A 17 -9.80 -12.84 -9.90
N LEU A 18 -9.56 -11.58 -10.28
CA LEU A 18 -8.25 -11.05 -10.62
C LEU A 18 -7.79 -10.06 -9.56
N ALA A 19 -6.53 -10.14 -9.17
CA ALA A 19 -5.89 -9.19 -8.28
C ALA A 19 -4.94 -8.29 -9.09
N THR A 20 -5.04 -6.98 -8.87
CA THR A 20 -4.08 -6.01 -9.38
C THR A 20 -3.08 -5.67 -8.27
N LEU A 21 -1.81 -5.97 -8.52
CA LEU A 21 -0.69 -5.69 -7.64
C LEU A 21 0.08 -4.48 -8.16
N GLN A 22 0.35 -3.54 -7.26
CA GLN A 22 1.30 -2.46 -7.48
C GLN A 22 2.64 -2.86 -6.87
N LEU A 23 3.68 -2.95 -7.70
CA LEU A 23 5.02 -3.40 -7.31
C LEU A 23 5.94 -2.20 -7.16
N GLU A 24 6.56 -2.07 -5.99
CA GLU A 24 7.56 -1.04 -5.70
C GLU A 24 8.96 -1.66 -5.87
N GLY A 25 9.69 -1.21 -6.90
CA GLY A 25 11.11 -1.44 -7.06
C GLY A 25 11.93 -0.25 -6.55
N ASP A 26 13.27 -0.32 -6.67
CA ASP A 26 14.17 0.72 -6.16
C ASP A 26 13.87 2.14 -6.71
N ASP A 27 13.61 2.25 -8.01
CA ASP A 27 13.37 3.55 -8.70
C ASP A 27 12.08 3.56 -9.55
N ASP A 28 11.45 2.40 -9.73
CA ASP A 28 10.34 2.21 -10.66
C ASP A 28 9.14 1.56 -9.99
N LEU A 29 7.96 1.89 -10.51
CA LEU A 29 6.70 1.33 -10.07
C LEU A 29 6.06 0.53 -11.21
N TYR A 30 5.73 -0.73 -10.94
CA TYR A 30 5.13 -1.63 -11.92
C TYR A 30 3.73 -2.07 -11.49
N ASN A 31 2.94 -2.56 -12.44
CA ASN A 31 1.65 -3.16 -12.17
C ASN A 31 1.62 -4.56 -12.74
N LEU A 32 1.14 -5.52 -11.93
CA LEU A 32 0.99 -6.91 -12.30
C LEU A 32 -0.46 -7.34 -12.03
N VAL A 33 -1.05 -8.09 -12.97
CA VAL A 33 -2.40 -8.64 -12.83
C VAL A 33 -2.28 -10.15 -12.80
N ILE A 34 -2.79 -10.76 -11.73
CA ILE A 34 -2.74 -12.20 -11.48
C ILE A 34 -4.12 -12.72 -11.08
N GLY A 35 -4.30 -14.04 -11.07
CA GLY A 35 -5.46 -14.65 -10.43
C GLY A 35 -5.45 -14.43 -8.91
N GLU A 36 -6.61 -14.16 -8.30
CA GLU A 36 -6.70 -14.04 -6.83
C GLU A 36 -6.26 -15.32 -6.10
N GLU A 37 -6.33 -16.46 -6.80
CA GLU A 37 -5.92 -17.77 -6.30
C GLU A 37 -4.41 -17.92 -6.13
N GLU A 38 -3.63 -17.11 -6.87
CA GLU A 38 -2.17 -17.03 -6.75
C GLU A 38 -1.74 -16.28 -5.48
N LEU A 39 -2.64 -15.47 -4.92
CA LEU A 39 -2.40 -14.81 -3.65
C LEU A 39 -2.62 -15.77 -2.47
N PRO A 40 -1.78 -15.66 -1.42
CA PRO A 40 -2.07 -16.29 -0.13
C PRO A 40 -3.46 -15.89 0.36
N GLU A 41 -4.26 -16.85 0.85
CA GLU A 41 -5.60 -16.58 1.40
C GLU A 41 -5.69 -15.37 2.35
N PRO A 42 -4.77 -15.16 3.32
CA PRO A 42 -4.84 -14.00 4.20
C PRO A 42 -4.60 -12.66 3.50
N ALA A 43 -3.94 -12.66 2.33
CA ALA A 43 -3.63 -11.46 1.56
C ALA A 43 -4.68 -11.13 0.47
N ARG A 44 -5.78 -11.89 0.38
CA ARG A 44 -6.85 -11.68 -0.62
C ARG A 44 -7.78 -10.53 -0.24
N HIS A 45 -7.21 -9.36 0.00
CA HIS A 45 -7.95 -8.14 0.26
C HIS A 45 -7.15 -6.92 -0.22
N ALA A 46 -7.85 -5.83 -0.52
CA ALA A 46 -7.20 -4.57 -0.82
C ALA A 46 -6.29 -4.10 0.34
N ASP A 47 -5.26 -3.34 -0.02
CA ASP A 47 -4.23 -2.82 0.88
C ASP A 47 -3.35 -3.91 1.55
N ALA A 48 -3.44 -5.18 1.14
CA ALA A 48 -2.49 -6.20 1.60
C ALA A 48 -1.09 -5.90 1.04
N ILE A 49 -0.08 -5.97 1.91
CA ILE A 49 1.33 -5.82 1.53
C ILE A 49 1.98 -7.20 1.50
N LEU A 50 2.71 -7.47 0.43
CA LEU A 50 3.39 -8.73 0.21
C LEU A 50 4.83 -8.49 -0.23
N ASP A 51 5.73 -9.36 0.19
CA ASP A 51 7.02 -9.54 -0.47
C ASP A 51 6.82 -10.55 -1.61
N VAL A 52 7.07 -10.11 -2.84
CA VAL A 52 6.88 -10.95 -4.03
C VAL A 52 8.18 -11.14 -4.79
N GLU A 53 8.33 -12.30 -5.40
CA GLU A 53 9.45 -12.62 -6.30
C GLU A 53 8.88 -12.89 -7.70
N LEU A 54 9.48 -12.25 -8.69
CA LEU A 54 9.12 -12.40 -10.10
C LEU A 54 10.27 -13.03 -10.88
N GLU A 55 9.93 -14.00 -11.72
CA GLU A 55 10.80 -14.59 -12.73
C GLU A 55 10.03 -14.68 -14.05
N ASP A 56 10.61 -14.19 -15.15
CA ASP A 56 10.00 -14.16 -16.48
C ASP A 56 8.61 -13.49 -16.51
N GLU A 57 8.43 -12.44 -15.69
CA GLU A 57 7.17 -11.70 -15.49
C GLU A 57 6.03 -12.51 -14.82
N GLU A 58 6.33 -13.69 -14.27
CA GLU A 58 5.40 -14.52 -13.50
C GLU A 58 5.68 -14.45 -12.00
N LEU A 59 4.61 -14.55 -11.20
CA LEU A 59 4.69 -14.59 -9.75
C LEU A 59 5.15 -15.97 -9.28
N VAL A 60 6.39 -16.08 -8.84
CA VAL A 60 6.94 -17.35 -8.32
C VAL A 60 6.80 -17.47 -6.81
N ARG A 61 6.70 -16.33 -6.11
CA ARG A 61 6.57 -16.29 -4.65
C ARG A 61 5.77 -15.08 -4.19
N ALA A 62 4.94 -15.28 -3.17
CA ALA A 62 4.22 -14.22 -2.48
C ALA A 62 4.12 -14.54 -0.99
N ASP A 63 4.82 -13.77 -0.17
CA ASP A 63 4.76 -13.85 1.29
C ASP A 63 3.98 -12.64 1.81
N TYR A 64 2.96 -12.90 2.63
CA TYR A 64 2.13 -11.84 3.21
C TYR A 64 2.82 -11.21 4.43
N ASP A 65 3.03 -9.90 4.40
CA ASP A 65 3.54 -9.14 5.56
C ASP A 65 2.37 -8.47 6.31
N GLU A 66 1.82 -9.20 7.28
CA GLU A 66 0.75 -8.73 8.16
C GLU A 66 1.20 -7.50 8.98
N ALA A 67 2.45 -7.50 9.46
CA ALA A 67 2.94 -6.44 10.33
C ALA A 67 3.09 -5.11 9.57
N GLU A 68 3.61 -5.15 8.33
CA GLU A 68 3.71 -3.96 7.50
C GLU A 68 2.33 -3.47 7.05
N THR A 69 1.41 -4.39 6.75
CA THR A 69 0.01 -4.07 6.42
C THR A 69 -0.66 -3.28 7.56
N GLU A 70 -0.50 -3.73 8.81
CA GLU A 70 -1.03 -3.00 9.99
C GLU A 70 -0.33 -1.64 10.19
N ALA A 71 0.99 -1.60 10.10
CA ALA A 71 1.77 -0.37 10.29
C ALA A 71 1.40 0.72 9.27
N ARG A 72 1.11 0.36 8.02
CA ARG A 72 0.69 1.33 6.99
C ARG A 72 -0.70 1.90 7.27
N ARG A 73 -1.64 1.08 7.76
CA ARG A 73 -2.98 1.54 8.18
C ARG A 73 -2.87 2.58 9.29
N ASP A 74 -2.05 2.33 10.30
CA ASP A 74 -1.84 3.26 11.43
C ASP A 74 -1.18 4.57 10.98
N LYS A 75 -0.23 4.50 10.04
CA LYS A 75 0.47 5.68 9.51
C LYS A 75 -0.44 6.55 8.63
N ALA A 76 -1.34 5.94 7.85
CA ALA A 76 -2.35 6.65 7.09
C ALA A 76 -3.31 7.42 8.01
N GLN A 77 -3.74 6.77 9.10
CA GLN A 77 -4.62 7.38 10.11
C GLN A 77 -3.93 8.53 10.86
N SER A 78 -2.68 8.35 11.28
CA SER A 78 -1.90 9.37 12.00
C SER A 78 -1.66 10.67 11.21
N ARG A 79 -1.53 10.59 9.87
CA ARG A 79 -1.45 11.81 9.04
C ARG A 79 -2.79 12.54 8.95
N PHE A 80 -3.89 11.80 8.95
CA PHE A 80 -5.23 12.37 8.89
C PHE A 80 -5.56 13.15 10.18
N ASP A 81 -5.16 12.61 11.34
CA ASP A 81 -5.27 13.30 12.62
C ASP A 81 -4.48 14.62 12.64
N ARG A 82 -3.23 14.61 12.15
CA ARG A 82 -2.38 15.82 12.07
C ARG A 82 -2.93 16.89 11.12
N LEU A 83 -3.60 16.51 10.04
CA LEU A 83 -4.27 17.45 9.13
C LEU A 83 -5.59 17.99 9.70
N SER A 84 -6.18 17.27 10.66
CA SER A 84 -7.42 17.65 11.34
C SER A 84 -7.20 18.53 12.56
N GLU A 85 -5.95 18.67 13.03
CA GLU A 85 -5.58 19.66 14.04
C GLU A 85 -5.72 21.07 13.45
N ARG A 86 -6.86 21.70 13.79
CA ARG A 86 -7.14 23.12 13.52
C ARG A 86 -5.88 23.95 13.76
N PRO A 87 -5.45 24.79 12.80
CA PRO A 87 -4.51 25.86 13.11
C PRO A 87 -5.04 26.64 14.32
N PRO A 88 -4.20 27.03 15.29
CA PRO A 88 -4.64 27.96 16.32
C PRO A 88 -5.18 29.19 15.58
N ARG A 89 -6.43 29.53 15.86
CA ARG A 89 -6.97 30.81 15.43
C ARG A 89 -6.23 31.85 16.26
N ASP A 90 -5.45 32.69 15.60
CA ASP A 90 -5.05 34.00 16.12
C ASP A 90 -6.35 34.83 16.27
N ASP A 91 -7.09 34.55 17.34
CA ASP A 91 -8.16 35.37 17.88
C ASP A 91 -7.61 36.07 19.12
N GLU A 92 -6.82 37.13 18.93
CA GLU A 92 -6.64 38.18 19.95
C GLU A 92 -6.80 39.56 19.31
N ASP A 93 -8.06 39.89 19.04
CA ASP A 93 -8.56 41.26 19.10
C ASP A 93 -8.29 41.82 20.51
N SER A 94 -7.52 42.91 20.63
CA SER A 94 -7.59 43.80 21.79
C SER A 94 -7.20 45.22 21.42
N HIS A 95 -8.23 45.98 21.03
CA HIS A 95 -8.37 47.39 21.33
C HIS A 95 -7.84 47.74 22.73
N SER A 96 -6.95 48.73 22.86
CA SER A 96 -6.96 49.69 23.99
C SER A 96 -6.02 50.88 23.77
N LYS A 97 -6.69 52.00 23.46
CA LYS A 97 -6.49 53.40 23.89
C LYS A 97 -5.21 54.17 23.56
#